data_AF-A0A377KEH1-F1
#
_entry.id   AF-A0A377KEH1-F1
#
_cell.length_a   1.000
_cell.length_b   1.000
_cell.length_c   1.000
_cell.angle_alpha   90.00
_cell.angle_beta   90.00
_cell.angle_gamma   90.00
#
_symmetry.space_group_name_H-M   'P 1'
#
loop_
_entity.id
_entity.type
_entity.pdbx_description
1 polymer ?
#
loop_
_entity_poly.entity_id
_entity_poly.type
_entity_poly.pdbx_seq_one_letter_code
_entity_poly.pdbx_strand_id
1 'polypeptide(L)'
;MADTQEFENFVLEKRHISPALMELLLQEAAEKITDLGEQIVIRHLYIERRMVPLNIWLEQVEGQQLRDAIEEYGNAIRQLAAANIFPGDMLFKNFGVTRHGRVVFYDYDEICYMTEVNFRDIPLPRYPEDELASEPWYSVSPGDVFPEEFRHWLCADPRIGPLFEEMHADLFRADYWRALQNRIREGHVEDVYAYRRRQRFSVRFV
;
A
#
# COMPACT_ATOMS: atom_id res chain seq x y z
N MET A 1 2.40 -3.28 -8.48
CA MET A 1 1.37 -2.28 -8.80
C MET A 1 0.48 -2.87 -9.88
N ALA A 2 -0.82 -2.58 -9.85
CA ALA A 2 -1.74 -2.99 -10.90
C ALA A 2 -1.51 -2.13 -12.16
N ASP A 3 -1.59 -2.75 -13.33
CA ASP A 3 -1.57 -2.00 -14.59
C ASP A 3 -2.89 -1.24 -14.76
N THR A 4 -2.81 -0.01 -15.27
CA THR A 4 -3.96 0.90 -15.41
C THR A 4 -4.16 1.27 -16.86
N GLN A 5 -5.42 1.33 -17.29
CA GLN A 5 -5.78 1.84 -18.61
C GLN A 5 -6.56 3.13 -18.44
N GLU A 6 -5.98 4.23 -18.88
CA GLU A 6 -6.61 5.53 -18.90
C GLU A 6 -7.61 5.63 -20.06
N PHE A 7 -8.80 6.11 -19.76
CA PHE A 7 -9.84 6.39 -20.76
C PHE A 7 -10.35 7.82 -20.61
N GLU A 8 -10.60 8.44 -21.75
CA GLU A 8 -11.25 9.74 -21.83
C GLU A 8 -12.62 9.62 -22.48
N ASN A 9 -13.57 10.44 -22.01
CA ASN A 9 -14.93 10.54 -22.54
C ASN A 9 -15.62 9.17 -22.69
N PHE A 10 -15.55 8.36 -21.64
CA PHE A 10 -16.11 7.02 -21.60
C PHE A 10 -17.64 7.06 -21.54
N VAL A 11 -18.30 6.37 -22.47
CA VAL A 11 -19.76 6.38 -22.59
C VAL A 11 -20.39 5.24 -21.79
N LEU A 12 -21.36 5.58 -20.94
CA LEU A 12 -22.20 4.61 -20.24
C LEU A 12 -23.68 4.87 -20.52
N GLU A 13 -24.46 3.82 -20.74
CA GLU A 13 -25.91 3.92 -20.80
C GLU A 13 -26.49 4.04 -19.40
N LYS A 14 -27.38 5.02 -19.15
CA LYS A 14 -27.96 5.27 -17.83
C LYS A 14 -28.69 4.04 -17.28
N ARG A 15 -29.30 3.23 -18.14
CA ARG A 15 -29.97 1.96 -17.75
C ARG A 15 -29.03 0.90 -17.14
N HIS A 16 -27.72 1.02 -17.33
CA HIS A 16 -26.73 0.12 -16.75
C HIS A 16 -26.15 0.63 -15.42
N ILE A 17 -26.50 1.84 -15.00
CA ILE A 17 -25.99 2.47 -13.79
C ILE A 17 -27.06 2.31 -12.69
N SER A 18 -26.67 1.73 -11.55
CA SER A 18 -27.59 1.61 -10.43
C SER A 18 -27.96 3.01 -9.89
N PRO A 19 -29.18 3.21 -9.35
CA PRO A 19 -29.58 4.52 -8.83
C PRO A 19 -28.61 5.08 -7.79
N ALA A 20 -28.14 4.23 -6.87
CA ALA A 20 -27.18 4.62 -5.83
C ALA A 20 -25.83 5.06 -6.41
N LEU A 21 -25.34 4.41 -7.47
CA LEU A 21 -24.09 4.81 -8.12
C LEU A 21 -24.27 6.11 -8.91
N MET A 22 -25.40 6.29 -9.58
CA MET A 22 -25.69 7.54 -10.30
C MET A 22 -25.73 8.74 -9.35
N GLU A 23 -26.39 8.60 -8.19
CA GLU A 23 -26.43 9.63 -7.16
C GLU A 23 -25.03 10.01 -6.70
N LEU A 24 -24.20 9.03 -6.36
CA LEU A 24 -22.81 9.26 -5.95
C LEU A 24 -21.98 9.93 -7.04
N LEU A 25 -22.12 9.49 -8.29
CA LEU A 25 -21.43 10.06 -9.45
C LEU A 25 -21.77 11.53 -9.64
N LEU A 26 -23.05 11.91 -9.53
CA LEU A 26 -23.49 13.29 -9.66
C LEU A 26 -23.13 14.14 -8.43
N GLN A 27 -23.01 13.53 -7.25
CA GLN A 27 -22.61 14.24 -6.04
C GLN A 27 -21.10 14.56 -6.04
N GLU A 28 -20.26 13.57 -6.34
CA GLU A 28 -18.81 13.67 -6.13
C GLU A 28 -18.02 13.94 -7.42
N ALA A 29 -18.61 13.67 -8.59
CA ALA A 29 -17.93 13.74 -9.88
C ALA A 29 -18.71 14.52 -10.96
N ALA A 30 -19.66 15.38 -10.59
CA ALA A 30 -20.49 16.15 -11.52
C ALA A 30 -19.68 16.87 -12.62
N GLU A 31 -18.57 17.53 -12.27
CA GLU A 31 -17.73 18.26 -13.22
C GLU A 31 -17.08 17.37 -14.29
N LYS A 32 -16.99 16.07 -14.03
CA LYS A 32 -16.44 15.06 -14.93
C LYS A 32 -17.52 14.32 -15.70
N ILE A 33 -18.80 14.62 -15.49
CA ILE A 33 -19.91 13.92 -16.12
C ILE A 33 -20.64 14.85 -17.08
N THR A 34 -20.82 14.40 -18.32
CA THR A 34 -21.68 15.09 -19.30
C THR A 34 -22.93 14.26 -19.56
N ASP A 35 -24.11 14.87 -19.43
CA ASP A 35 -25.38 14.24 -19.74
C ASP A 35 -25.65 14.27 -21.25
N LEU A 36 -25.91 13.11 -21.85
CA LEU A 36 -26.27 12.93 -23.27
C LEU A 36 -27.64 12.25 -23.42
N GLY A 37 -28.62 12.60 -22.58
CA GLY A 37 -29.97 12.04 -22.64
C GLY A 37 -30.05 10.66 -21.98
N GLU A 38 -30.04 9.58 -22.77
CA GLU A 38 -30.08 8.19 -22.24
C GLU A 38 -28.69 7.67 -21.83
N GLN A 39 -27.65 8.44 -22.12
CA GLN A 39 -26.26 8.12 -21.82
C GLN A 39 -25.62 9.21 -20.96
N ILE A 40 -24.53 8.85 -20.29
CA ILE A 40 -23.60 9.80 -19.69
C ILE A 40 -22.21 9.57 -20.28
N VAL A 41 -21.40 10.63 -20.26
CA VAL A 41 -19.98 10.57 -20.59
C VAL A 41 -19.18 10.88 -19.34
N ILE A 42 -18.30 9.97 -18.94
CA ILE A 42 -17.30 10.19 -17.90
C ILE A 42 -16.03 10.71 -18.59
N ARG A 43 -15.68 11.96 -18.31
CA ARG A 43 -14.57 12.68 -18.96
C ARG A 43 -13.24 11.96 -18.82
N HIS A 44 -12.98 11.37 -17.66
CA HIS A 44 -11.72 10.73 -17.33
C HIS A 44 -11.96 9.59 -16.33
N LEU A 45 -11.41 8.42 -16.61
CA LEU A 45 -11.43 7.28 -15.70
C LEU A 45 -10.24 6.35 -15.95
N TYR A 46 -9.96 5.51 -14.96
CA TYR A 46 -9.05 4.38 -15.08
C TYR A 46 -9.82 3.07 -15.00
N ILE A 47 -9.43 2.11 -15.84
CA ILE A 47 -9.86 0.71 -15.72
C ILE A 47 -8.70 -0.10 -15.19
N GLU A 48 -8.96 -0.84 -14.12
CA GLU A 48 -7.98 -1.70 -13.46
C GLU A 48 -8.51 -3.12 -13.24
N ARG A 49 -7.58 -4.03 -12.96
CA ARG A 49 -7.91 -5.40 -12.59
C ARG A 49 -8.62 -5.42 -11.23
N ARG A 50 -9.89 -5.81 -11.22
CA ARG A 50 -10.62 -6.05 -9.96
C ARG A 50 -9.98 -7.15 -9.12
N MET A 51 -9.71 -6.83 -7.85
CA MET A 51 -9.15 -7.71 -6.82
C MET A 51 -10.04 -7.70 -5.57
N VAL A 52 -9.76 -8.59 -4.62
CA VAL A 52 -10.37 -8.51 -3.28
C VAL A 52 -9.49 -7.58 -2.44
N PRO A 53 -10.00 -6.46 -1.89
CA PRO A 53 -9.23 -5.62 -0.97
C PRO A 53 -8.64 -6.43 0.18
N LEU A 54 -7.37 -6.19 0.53
CA LEU A 54 -6.63 -7.01 1.48
C LEU A 54 -7.23 -6.92 2.88
N ASN A 55 -7.75 -5.75 3.30
CA ASN A 55 -8.50 -5.63 4.55
C ASN A 55 -9.69 -6.61 4.60
N ILE A 56 -10.48 -6.70 3.52
CA ILE A 56 -11.61 -7.64 3.43
C ILE A 56 -11.12 -9.08 3.41
N TRP A 57 -10.00 -9.36 2.72
CA TRP A 57 -9.41 -10.70 2.67
C TRP A 57 -8.98 -11.19 4.05
N LEU A 58 -8.33 -10.34 4.86
CA LEU A 58 -7.83 -10.66 6.20
C LEU A 58 -8.94 -10.95 7.21
N GLU A 59 -10.16 -10.46 6.97
CA GLU A 59 -11.35 -10.83 7.76
C GLU A 59 -11.86 -12.24 7.43
N GLN A 60 -11.55 -12.77 6.24
CA GLN A 60 -12.09 -14.03 5.72
C GLN A 60 -11.15 -15.22 5.90
N VAL A 61 -9.86 -14.98 6.09
CA VAL A 61 -8.84 -16.03 6.16
C VAL A 61 -8.28 -16.22 7.57
N GLU A 62 -7.86 -17.44 7.84
CA GLU A 62 -7.30 -17.86 9.13
C GLU A 62 -6.07 -18.77 8.92
N GLY A 63 -5.32 -18.99 9.99
CA GLY A 63 -4.21 -19.95 10.02
C GLY A 63 -3.16 -19.72 8.92
N GLN A 64 -2.88 -20.75 8.11
CA GLN A 64 -1.84 -20.67 7.08
C GLN A 64 -2.15 -19.63 5.99
N GLN A 65 -3.43 -19.43 5.64
CA GLN A 65 -3.79 -18.46 4.60
C GLN A 65 -3.58 -17.02 5.08
N LEU A 66 -3.84 -16.75 6.37
CA LEU A 66 -3.53 -15.47 6.99
C LEU A 66 -2.02 -15.21 6.96
N ARG A 67 -1.23 -16.22 7.36
CA ARG A 67 0.23 -16.14 7.31
C ARG A 67 0.76 -15.86 5.90
N ASP A 68 0.28 -16.60 4.90
CA ASP A 68 0.67 -16.40 3.50
C ASP A 68 0.34 -14.98 3.01
N ALA A 69 -0.81 -14.43 3.42
CA ALA A 69 -1.23 -13.07 3.03
C ALA A 69 -0.35 -11.98 3.66
N ILE A 70 -0.01 -12.12 4.96
CA ILE A 70 0.88 -11.19 5.65
C ILE A 70 2.30 -11.25 5.07
N GLU A 71 2.80 -12.46 4.78
CA GLU A 71 4.09 -12.66 4.11
C GLU A 71 4.13 -11.93 2.76
N GLU A 72 3.10 -12.10 1.92
CA GLU A 72 3.01 -11.45 0.62
C GLU A 72 2.86 -9.92 0.72
N TYR A 73 2.14 -9.41 1.71
CA TYR A 73 2.00 -7.96 1.92
C TYR A 73 3.34 -7.32 2.30
N GLY A 74 4.08 -7.87 3.27
CA GLY A 74 5.40 -7.33 3.61
C GLY A 74 6.38 -7.46 2.45
N ASN A 75 6.30 -8.55 1.67
CA ASN A 75 7.08 -8.68 0.43
C ASN A 75 6.70 -7.62 -0.61
N ALA A 76 5.41 -7.29 -0.77
CA ALA A 76 4.96 -6.27 -1.70
C ALA A 76 5.55 -4.90 -1.34
N ILE A 77 5.56 -4.52 -0.06
CA ILE A 77 6.19 -3.26 0.39
C ILE A 77 7.67 -3.24 0.03
N ARG A 78 8.41 -4.32 0.32
CA ARG A 78 9.85 -4.40 0.00
C ARG A 78 10.11 -4.24 -1.48
N GLN A 79 9.30 -4.89 -2.31
CA GLN A 79 9.44 -4.84 -3.76
C GLN A 79 9.16 -3.43 -4.30
N LEU A 80 8.15 -2.73 -3.78
CA LEU A 80 7.87 -1.34 -4.13
C LEU A 80 9.03 -0.43 -3.71
N ALA A 81 9.45 -0.54 -2.45
CA ALA A 81 10.54 0.27 -1.90
C ALA A 81 11.85 0.04 -2.67
N ALA A 82 12.15 -1.20 -3.04
CA ALA A 82 13.33 -1.56 -3.82
C ALA A 82 13.28 -1.05 -5.26
N ALA A 83 12.07 -0.82 -5.80
CA ALA A 83 11.83 -0.17 -7.08
C ALA A 83 11.77 1.36 -6.97
N ASN A 84 12.29 1.95 -5.88
CA ASN A 84 12.26 3.39 -5.58
C ASN A 84 10.85 3.96 -5.37
N ILE A 85 9.84 3.15 -5.08
CA ILE A 85 8.47 3.61 -4.82
C ILE A 85 8.15 3.47 -3.34
N PHE A 86 7.86 4.59 -2.69
CA PHE A 86 7.28 4.61 -1.35
C PHE A 86 5.75 4.70 -1.46
N PRO A 87 4.98 3.78 -0.84
CA PRO A 87 3.53 3.73 -1.06
C PRO A 87 2.72 4.87 -0.42
N GLY A 88 3.27 5.62 0.53
CA GLY A 88 2.48 6.56 1.34
C GLY A 88 1.60 5.80 2.35
N ASP A 89 0.28 5.85 2.17
CA ASP A 89 -0.69 5.07 2.95
C ASP A 89 -0.55 3.56 2.72
N MET A 90 0.19 2.91 3.63
CA MET A 90 0.43 1.48 3.62
C MET A 90 -0.73 0.64 4.23
N LEU A 91 -1.89 1.22 4.54
CA LEU A 91 -3.00 0.46 5.12
C LEU A 91 -3.50 -0.66 4.18
N PHE A 92 -3.99 -1.76 4.76
CA PHE A 92 -4.45 -2.93 4.00
C PHE A 92 -5.58 -2.62 3.00
N LYS A 93 -6.35 -1.55 3.20
CA LYS A 93 -7.41 -1.09 2.29
C LYS A 93 -6.89 -0.64 0.91
N ASN A 94 -5.59 -0.37 0.77
CA ASN A 94 -4.94 0.12 -0.47
C ASN A 94 -4.22 -1.00 -1.25
N PHE A 95 -4.34 -2.23 -0.77
CA PHE A 95 -3.75 -3.42 -1.37
C PHE A 95 -4.84 -4.41 -1.74
N GLY A 96 -4.63 -5.13 -2.84
CA GLY A 96 -5.56 -6.12 -3.39
C GLY A 96 -4.94 -7.50 -3.46
N VAL A 97 -5.78 -8.51 -3.27
CA VAL A 97 -5.41 -9.92 -3.38
C VAL A 97 -5.90 -10.47 -4.72
N THR A 98 -4.95 -11.01 -5.48
CA THR A 98 -5.23 -11.67 -6.76
C THR A 98 -5.78 -13.08 -6.57
N ARG A 99 -6.30 -13.70 -7.64
CA ARG A 99 -6.76 -15.11 -7.61
C ARG A 99 -5.69 -16.11 -7.18
N HIS A 100 -4.41 -15.77 -7.34
CA HIS A 100 -3.27 -16.62 -6.94
C HIS A 100 -2.73 -16.26 -5.54
N GLY A 101 -3.42 -15.41 -4.78
CA GLY A 101 -3.03 -15.01 -3.44
C GLY A 101 -1.88 -13.99 -3.38
N ARG A 102 -1.47 -13.41 -4.52
CA ARG A 102 -0.49 -12.31 -4.53
C ARG A 102 -1.12 -11.00 -4.07
N VAL A 103 -0.37 -10.23 -3.31
CA VAL A 103 -0.74 -8.88 -2.85
C VAL A 103 -0.22 -7.82 -3.82
N VAL A 104 -1.09 -6.88 -4.20
CA VAL A 104 -0.80 -5.84 -5.20
C VAL A 104 -1.33 -4.50 -4.71
N PHE A 105 -0.47 -3.49 -4.69
CA PHE A 105 -0.85 -2.11 -4.38
C PHE A 105 -1.61 -1.45 -5.54
N TYR A 106 -2.65 -0.66 -5.23
CA TYR A 106 -3.53 -0.01 -6.22
C TYR A 106 -3.95 1.43 -5.90
N ASP A 107 -3.62 1.99 -4.73
CA ASP A 107 -3.94 3.39 -4.42
C ASP A 107 -2.73 4.28 -4.72
N TYR A 108 -2.82 5.16 -5.73
CA TYR A 108 -1.65 5.88 -6.24
C TYR A 108 -1.57 7.35 -5.82
N ASP A 109 -2.50 7.84 -4.99
CA ASP A 109 -2.58 9.27 -4.69
C ASP A 109 -1.47 9.77 -3.75
N GLU A 110 -0.96 8.90 -2.88
CA GLU A 110 0.09 9.23 -1.91
C GLU A 110 1.47 8.66 -2.24
N ILE A 111 1.65 8.11 -3.45
CA ILE A 111 2.96 7.55 -3.83
C ILE A 111 3.98 8.66 -4.01
N CYS A 112 5.20 8.39 -3.58
CA CYS A 112 6.35 9.24 -3.87
C CYS A 112 7.59 8.39 -4.09
N TYR A 113 8.66 9.01 -4.59
CA TYR A 113 9.91 8.28 -4.73
C TYR A 113 10.54 8.09 -3.36
N MET A 114 11.11 6.90 -3.13
CA MET A 114 11.88 6.64 -1.91
C MET A 114 12.96 7.70 -1.70
N THR A 115 13.60 8.21 -2.76
CA THR A 115 14.63 9.24 -2.68
C THR A 115 14.17 10.60 -2.15
N GLU A 116 12.86 10.89 -2.19
CA GLU A 116 12.24 12.14 -1.73
C GLU A 116 11.81 12.09 -0.27
N VAL A 117 11.75 10.89 0.32
CA VAL A 117 11.35 10.67 1.71
C VAL A 117 12.52 10.87 2.66
N ASN A 118 12.25 11.42 3.84
CA ASN A 118 13.23 11.51 4.93
C ASN A 118 12.87 10.50 6.04
N PHE A 119 13.49 9.32 6.03
CA PHE A 119 13.27 8.31 7.06
C PHE A 119 14.01 8.64 8.34
N ARG A 120 13.26 8.76 9.44
CA ARG A 120 13.77 9.16 10.76
C ARG A 120 13.38 8.12 11.81
N ASP A 121 14.22 7.99 12.83
CA ASP A 121 13.89 7.29 14.06
C ASP A 121 13.08 8.23 14.98
N ILE A 122 12.13 7.70 15.75
CA ILE A 122 11.40 8.51 16.73
C ILE A 122 12.39 8.88 17.85
N PRO A 123 12.57 10.17 18.17
CA PRO A 123 13.46 10.58 19.25
C PRO A 123 13.04 9.98 20.60
N LEU A 124 14.01 9.52 21.39
CA LEU A 124 13.77 9.07 22.76
C LEU A 124 13.18 10.23 23.60
N PRO A 125 12.17 9.95 24.45
CA PRO A 125 11.57 10.96 25.31
C PRO A 125 12.65 11.58 26.21
N ARG A 126 12.61 12.90 26.39
CA ARG A 126 13.61 13.60 27.20
C ARG A 126 13.30 13.45 28.68
N TYR A 127 12.01 13.41 29.01
CA TYR A 127 11.46 13.30 30.35
C TYR A 127 10.24 12.36 30.36
N PRO A 128 9.85 11.79 31.50
CA PRO A 128 8.69 10.90 31.59
C PRO A 128 7.37 11.52 31.09
N GLU A 129 7.21 12.83 31.20
CA GLU A 129 6.01 13.54 30.74
C GLU A 129 5.88 13.54 29.21
N ASP A 130 7.01 13.49 28.47
CA ASP A 130 7.01 13.42 27.00
C ASP A 130 6.38 12.11 26.50
N GLU A 131 6.41 11.01 27.29
CA GLU A 131 5.77 9.73 26.93
C GLU A 131 4.24 9.79 26.95
N LEU A 132 3.68 10.74 27.71
CA LEU A 132 2.24 10.93 27.87
C LEU A 132 1.71 12.08 27.01
N ALA A 133 2.57 12.75 26.24
CA ALA A 133 2.20 13.85 25.39
C ALA A 133 1.33 13.35 24.21
N SER A 134 0.22 14.04 23.96
CA SER A 134 -0.67 13.75 22.82
C SER A 134 -0.12 14.26 21.48
N GLU A 135 0.85 15.16 21.52
CA GLU A 135 1.49 15.74 20.35
C GLU A 135 3.01 15.49 20.40
N PRO A 136 3.67 15.26 19.24
CA PRO A 136 5.12 15.12 19.19
C PRO A 136 5.82 16.38 19.74
N TRP A 137 6.73 16.20 20.69
CA TRP A 137 7.56 17.29 21.23
C TRP A 137 8.74 17.67 20.33
N TYR A 138 8.97 16.89 19.27
CA TYR A 138 10.01 17.11 18.27
C TYR A 138 9.40 17.66 16.97
N SER A 139 10.21 18.38 16.19
CA SER A 139 9.75 18.91 14.91
C SER A 139 9.61 17.81 13.87
N VAL A 140 8.49 17.85 13.14
CA VAL A 140 8.18 17.00 11.99
C VAL A 140 8.03 17.89 10.77
N SER A 141 8.79 17.59 9.71
CA SER A 141 8.72 18.29 8.42
C SER A 141 7.90 17.48 7.41
N PRO A 142 7.29 18.12 6.39
CA PRO A 142 6.71 17.38 5.27
C PRO A 142 7.72 16.43 4.64
N GLY A 143 7.30 15.18 4.39
CA GLY A 143 8.17 14.12 3.87
C GLY A 143 8.98 13.36 4.92
N ASP A 144 8.91 13.75 6.20
CA ASP A 144 9.42 12.93 7.30
C ASP A 144 8.54 11.70 7.48
N VAL A 145 9.18 10.53 7.58
CA VAL A 145 8.50 9.25 7.81
C VAL A 145 9.17 8.54 8.98
N PHE A 146 8.37 8.06 9.92
CA PHE A 146 8.79 7.31 11.10
C PHE A 146 8.29 5.86 11.00
N PRO A 147 9.11 4.92 10.50
CA PRO A 147 8.63 3.56 10.25
C PRO A 147 8.14 2.80 11.48
N GLU A 148 8.58 3.21 12.66
CA GLU A 148 8.16 2.66 13.95
C GLU A 148 6.66 2.87 14.20
N GLU A 149 6.07 3.95 13.67
CA GLU A 149 4.64 4.25 13.82
C GLU A 149 3.76 3.26 13.06
N PHE A 150 4.27 2.64 11.97
CA PHE A 150 3.50 1.68 11.17
C PHE A 150 2.94 0.53 12.01
N ARG A 151 3.64 0.18 13.08
CA ARG A 151 3.25 -0.83 14.06
C ARG A 151 1.85 -0.59 14.62
N HIS A 152 1.48 0.67 14.87
CA HIS A 152 0.17 0.98 15.46
C HIS A 152 -0.98 0.50 14.58
N TRP A 153 -0.88 0.72 13.27
CA TRP A 153 -1.94 0.35 12.33
C TRP A 153 -1.81 -1.09 11.82
N LEU A 154 -0.58 -1.56 11.54
CA LEU A 154 -0.35 -2.88 10.96
C LEU A 154 -0.46 -4.03 11.96
N CYS A 155 -0.22 -3.76 13.25
CA CYS A 155 -0.25 -4.75 14.31
C CYS A 155 -1.48 -4.61 15.23
N ALA A 156 -2.50 -3.86 14.83
CA ALA A 156 -3.70 -3.65 15.64
C ALA A 156 -4.50 -4.94 15.90
N ASP A 157 -4.57 -5.84 14.91
CA ASP A 157 -5.19 -7.15 15.08
C ASP A 157 -4.19 -8.12 15.73
N PRO A 158 -4.53 -8.75 16.88
CA PRO A 158 -3.64 -9.68 17.59
C PRO A 158 -3.29 -10.95 16.79
N ARG A 159 -4.07 -11.27 15.74
CA ARG A 159 -3.74 -12.36 14.80
C ARG A 159 -2.66 -11.96 13.80
N ILE A 160 -2.56 -10.67 13.47
CA ILE A 160 -1.66 -10.13 12.43
C ILE A 160 -0.34 -9.68 13.04
N GLY A 161 -0.38 -8.91 14.14
CA GLY A 161 0.81 -8.29 14.73
C GLY A 161 1.98 -9.25 14.96
N PRO A 162 1.77 -10.42 15.60
CA PRO A 162 2.83 -11.40 15.82
C PRO A 162 3.45 -11.93 14.52
N LEU A 163 2.63 -12.17 13.49
CA LEU A 163 3.11 -12.66 12.18
C LEU A 163 3.95 -11.59 11.46
N PHE A 164 3.52 -10.34 11.56
CA PHE A 164 4.24 -9.23 10.97
C PHE A 164 5.60 -9.03 11.64
N GLU A 165 5.65 -9.09 12.96
CA GLU A 165 6.89 -9.02 13.72
C GLU A 165 7.84 -10.17 13.40
N GLU A 166 7.30 -11.38 13.27
CA GLU A 166 8.09 -12.56 12.94
C GLU A 166 8.77 -12.43 11.56
N MET A 167 8.06 -11.92 10.55
CA MET A 167 8.52 -11.97 9.16
C MET A 167 9.05 -10.63 8.63
N HIS A 168 8.65 -9.51 9.23
CA HIS A 168 8.79 -8.18 8.65
C HIS A 168 9.15 -7.08 9.66
N ALA A 169 9.72 -7.43 10.83
CA ALA A 169 10.13 -6.45 11.85
C ALA A 169 11.05 -5.33 11.34
N ASP A 170 11.84 -5.59 10.30
CA ASP A 170 12.70 -4.59 9.68
C ASP A 170 11.95 -3.50 8.93
N LEU A 171 10.70 -3.71 8.51
CA LEU A 171 9.85 -2.63 7.97
C LEU A 171 9.55 -1.55 9.00
N PHE A 172 9.69 -1.84 10.30
CA PHE A 172 9.54 -0.85 11.38
C PHE A 172 10.83 -0.11 11.70
N ARG A 173 11.95 -0.43 11.05
CA ARG A 173 13.27 0.15 11.37
C ARG A 173 13.66 1.18 10.33
N ALA A 174 13.85 2.44 10.74
CA ALA A 174 14.26 3.49 9.79
C ALA A 174 15.59 3.16 9.08
N ASP A 175 16.52 2.48 9.76
CA ASP A 175 17.78 1.99 9.17
C ASP A 175 17.56 1.13 7.91
N TYR A 176 16.54 0.27 7.88
CA TYR A 176 16.25 -0.58 6.72
C TYR A 176 15.92 0.28 5.50
N TRP A 177 15.02 1.25 5.69
CA TRP A 177 14.59 2.17 4.64
C TRP A 177 15.73 3.09 4.18
N ARG A 178 16.53 3.63 5.12
CA ARG A 178 17.73 4.43 4.82
C ARG A 178 18.76 3.61 4.01
N ALA A 179 18.99 2.35 4.39
CA ALA A 179 19.90 1.48 3.64
C ALA A 179 19.42 1.23 2.21
N LEU A 180 18.11 1.02 2.01
CA LEU A 180 17.53 0.83 0.70
C LEU A 180 17.62 2.10 -0.17
N GLN A 181 17.31 3.27 0.40
CA GLN A 181 17.51 4.55 -0.28
C GLN A 181 18.97 4.74 -0.73
N ASN A 182 19.94 4.40 0.12
CA ASN A 182 21.36 4.56 -0.21
C ASN A 182 21.74 3.68 -1.40
N ARG A 183 21.30 2.42 -1.43
CA ARG A 183 21.53 1.53 -2.58
C ARG A 183 20.91 2.07 -3.87
N ILE A 184 19.70 2.62 -3.79
CA ILE A 184 19.03 3.25 -4.94
C ILE A 184 19.81 4.47 -5.43
N ARG A 185 20.29 5.33 -4.52
CA ARG A 185 21.12 6.50 -4.86
C ARG A 185 22.47 6.09 -5.47
N GLU A 186 23.02 4.95 -5.08
CA GLU A 186 24.20 4.33 -5.67
C GLU A 186 23.94 3.71 -7.06
N GLY A 187 22.69 3.75 -7.54
CA GLY A 187 22.30 3.22 -8.85
C GLY A 187 22.10 1.70 -8.87
N HIS A 188 22.02 1.07 -7.71
CA HIS A 188 21.76 -0.37 -7.61
C HIS A 188 20.28 -0.68 -7.91
N VAL A 189 20.06 -1.63 -8.81
CA VAL A 189 18.73 -2.18 -9.10
C VAL A 189 18.62 -3.53 -8.38
N GLU A 190 17.72 -3.61 -7.41
CA GLU A 190 17.50 -4.85 -6.64
C GLU A 190 16.85 -5.96 -7.47
N ASP A 191 17.18 -7.20 -7.12
CA ASP A 191 16.58 -8.36 -7.76
C ASP A 191 15.11 -8.54 -7.33
N VAL A 192 14.19 -8.47 -8.29
CA VAL A 192 12.77 -8.80 -8.09
C VAL A 192 12.47 -10.18 -8.66
N TYR A 193 12.02 -11.11 -7.80
CA TYR A 193 11.70 -12.47 -8.19
C TYR A 193 10.19 -12.67 -8.26
N ALA A 194 9.67 -13.04 -9.43
CA ALA A 194 8.25 -13.32 -9.65
C ALA A 194 7.78 -14.68 -9.08
N TYR A 195 8.48 -15.23 -8.08
CA TYR A 195 8.21 -16.53 -7.47
C TYR A 195 8.67 -16.56 -6.01
N ARG A 196 8.06 -17.45 -5.20
CA ARG A 196 8.34 -17.59 -3.77
C ARG A 196 9.81 -17.93 -3.52
N ARG A 197 10.45 -17.32 -2.52
CA ARG A 197 11.87 -17.54 -2.16
C ARG A 197 12.24 -19.03 -2.02
N ARG A 198 11.35 -19.85 -1.44
CA ARG A 198 11.53 -21.30 -1.30
C ARG A 198 11.66 -22.10 -2.61
N GLN A 199 11.31 -21.51 -3.75
CA GLN A 199 11.49 -22.12 -5.06
C GLN A 199 12.85 -21.78 -5.69
N ARG A 200 13.65 -20.87 -5.09
CA ARG A 200 15.02 -20.63 -5.55
C ARG A 200 15.83 -21.91 -5.43
N PHE A 201 16.55 -22.27 -6.50
CA PHE A 201 17.37 -23.49 -6.51
C PHE A 201 18.43 -23.48 -5.40
N SER A 202 19.02 -22.31 -5.12
CA SER A 202 19.97 -22.11 -4.03
C SER A 202 19.39 -22.24 -2.61
N VAL A 203 18.06 -22.36 -2.47
CA VAL A 203 17.38 -22.59 -1.19
C VAL A 203 16.82 -24.00 -1.12
N ARG A 204 16.25 -24.50 -2.22
CA ARG A 204 15.56 -25.79 -2.27
C ARG A 204 16.50 -27.00 -2.36
N PHE A 205 17.67 -26.83 -2.97
CA PHE A 205 18.60 -27.92 -3.27
C PHE A 205 19.94 -27.80 -2.52
N VAL A 206 19.95 -27.03 -1.43
CA VAL A 206 21.09 -26.91 -0.49
C VAL A 206 20.78 -27.70 0.77
#